data_AF-A0A4T0W2A2-F1
#
_entry.id   AF-A0A4T0W2A2-F1
#
_cell.length_a   1.000
_cell.length_b   1.000
_cell.length_c   1.000
_cell.angle_alpha   90.00
_cell.angle_beta   90.00
_cell.angle_gamma   90.00
#
_symmetry.space_group_name_H-M   'P 1'
#
loop_
_entity.id
_entity.type
_entity.pdbx_description
1 polymer ?
#
loop_
_entity_poly.entity_id
_entity_poly.type
_entity_poly.pdbx_seq_one_letter_code
_entity_poly.pdbx_strand_id
1 'polypeptide(L)'
;MSTTSSHPPRWAALARDTNETKIQLAINLDGGAFPPDTDSRLTAAVTEHASQASKSQTISVNTGIGFLDHMLHALSKHAGWSLALACKGDLHIDDHHTAEDVCIALGYAFSNALGSATGLARFGYAYAPLDEALSRAVVDLSNRPYSVIDLGLRREKIGDLSCEMIPHCLQSFAQGARVTLHVDCLRGENDHHRAESAFKALAVAVKMATSRVAGKEGEVPSTKGTLSA
;
A
#
# COMPACT_ATOMS: atom_id res chain seq x y z
N MET A 1 -21.94 -24.99 -4.36
CA MET A 1 -20.65 -25.61 -4.71
C MET A 1 -19.66 -24.49 -4.86
N SER A 2 -18.69 -24.39 -3.95
CA SER A 2 -17.72 -23.29 -3.90
C SER A 2 -16.79 -23.40 -5.11
N THR A 3 -16.96 -22.51 -6.09
CA THR A 3 -16.01 -22.33 -7.18
C THR A 3 -14.79 -21.61 -6.59
N THR A 4 -13.89 -22.37 -5.96
CA THR A 4 -12.52 -21.90 -5.75
C THR A 4 -11.88 -21.80 -7.13
N SER A 5 -12.08 -20.66 -7.78
CA SER A 5 -11.22 -20.26 -8.90
C SER A 5 -9.81 -20.21 -8.33
N SER A 6 -8.99 -21.23 -8.59
CA SER A 6 -7.61 -21.32 -8.12
C SER A 6 -6.74 -20.43 -8.99
N HIS A 7 -7.00 -19.12 -8.97
CA HIS A 7 -6.04 -18.17 -9.50
C HIS A 7 -4.74 -18.30 -8.70
N PRO A 8 -3.58 -18.18 -9.36
CA PRO A 8 -2.32 -18.17 -8.63
C PRO A 8 -2.34 -17.05 -7.59
N PRO A 9 -1.73 -17.28 -6.41
CA PRO A 9 -1.63 -16.26 -5.38
C PRO A 9 -0.93 -15.02 -5.92
N ARG A 10 -1.49 -13.83 -5.66
CA ARG A 10 -0.92 -12.54 -6.02
C ARG A 10 -0.07 -12.02 -4.87
N TRP A 11 1.14 -12.55 -4.80
CA TRP A 11 2.07 -12.35 -3.70
C TRP A 11 3.49 -12.07 -4.19
N ALA A 12 4.28 -11.41 -3.36
CA ALA A 12 5.69 -11.15 -3.62
C ALA A 12 6.46 -11.02 -2.31
N ALA A 13 7.74 -11.37 -2.33
CA ALA A 13 8.69 -11.05 -1.29
C ALA A 13 9.89 -10.33 -1.93
N LEU A 14 10.47 -9.37 -1.21
CA LEU A 14 11.67 -8.67 -1.67
C LEU A 14 12.52 -8.21 -0.49
N ALA A 15 13.80 -8.02 -0.78
CA ALA A 15 14.74 -7.29 0.05
C ALA A 15 15.28 -6.10 -0.75
N ARG A 16 15.40 -4.94 -0.11
CA ARG A 16 15.98 -3.72 -0.69
C ARG A 16 16.94 -3.12 0.32
N ASP A 17 18.21 -3.16 -0.02
CA ASP A 17 19.30 -2.74 0.85
C ASP A 17 20.08 -1.60 0.18
N THR A 18 20.10 -0.44 0.83
CA THR A 18 20.94 0.72 0.48
C THR A 18 21.93 0.99 1.61
N ASN A 19 22.71 2.07 1.52
CA ASN A 19 23.55 2.51 2.63
C ASN A 19 22.74 3.18 3.75
N GLU A 20 21.51 3.63 3.46
CA GLU A 20 20.62 4.35 4.38
C GLU A 20 19.61 3.39 5.03
N THR A 21 19.05 2.46 4.24
CA THR A 21 17.98 1.56 4.69
C THR A 21 18.23 0.09 4.36
N LYS A 22 17.73 -0.80 5.22
CA LYS A 22 17.65 -2.26 5.01
C LYS A 22 16.20 -2.68 5.15
N ILE A 23 15.57 -3.07 4.05
CA ILE A 23 14.15 -3.37 4.00
C ILE A 23 13.94 -4.81 3.58
N GLN A 24 13.10 -5.51 4.33
CA GLN A 24 12.57 -6.82 3.96
C GLN A 24 11.06 -6.76 4.04
N LEU A 25 10.37 -7.26 3.02
CA LEU A 25 8.92 -7.31 3.03
C LEU A 25 8.37 -8.50 2.24
N ALA A 26 7.19 -8.95 2.65
CA ALA A 26 6.35 -9.89 1.91
C ALA A 26 4.89 -9.40 1.90
N ILE A 27 4.24 -9.52 0.76
CA ILE A 27 2.85 -9.09 0.55
C ILE A 27 2.05 -10.18 -0.14
N ASN A 28 0.78 -10.34 0.23
CA ASN A 28 -0.23 -11.06 -0.54
C ASN A 28 -1.46 -10.15 -0.72
N LEU A 29 -1.74 -9.77 -1.97
CA LEU A 29 -2.83 -8.86 -2.33
C LEU A 29 -4.22 -9.47 -2.12
N ASP A 30 -4.31 -10.81 -2.07
CA ASP A 30 -5.54 -11.57 -1.87
C ASP A 30 -5.74 -12.00 -0.40
N GLY A 31 -4.86 -11.57 0.52
CA GLY A 31 -4.84 -12.01 1.91
C GLY A 31 -4.27 -13.43 2.07
N GLY A 32 -4.39 -14.02 3.25
CA GLY A 32 -3.89 -15.37 3.53
C GLY A 32 -2.36 -15.45 3.70
N ALA A 33 -1.76 -16.54 3.22
CA ALA A 33 -0.35 -16.85 3.46
C ALA A 33 0.64 -16.03 2.59
N PHE A 34 1.85 -15.85 3.09
CA PHE A 34 2.98 -15.22 2.39
C PHE A 34 3.82 -16.23 1.61
N PRO A 35 4.71 -15.75 0.70
CA PRO A 35 5.88 -16.42 0.16
C PRO A 35 6.30 -17.71 0.88
N PRO A 36 6.43 -18.94 0.33
CA PRO A 36 6.97 -20.05 1.13
C PRO A 36 8.42 -19.78 1.56
N ASP A 37 9.11 -18.94 0.81
CA ASP A 37 10.47 -18.43 1.01
C ASP A 37 10.52 -17.12 1.82
N THR A 38 9.38 -16.65 2.36
CA THR A 38 9.35 -15.48 3.24
C THR A 38 10.20 -15.76 4.49
N ASP A 39 11.13 -14.85 4.79
CA ASP A 39 11.92 -14.93 6.01
C ASP A 39 11.00 -15.01 7.23
N SER A 40 11.10 -16.10 7.99
CA SER A 40 10.24 -16.34 9.15
C SER A 40 10.38 -15.28 10.22
N ARG A 41 11.48 -14.51 10.24
CA ARG A 41 11.66 -13.38 11.16
C ARG A 41 10.69 -12.23 10.88
N LEU A 42 10.28 -12.03 9.63
CA LEU A 42 9.27 -11.03 9.25
C LEU A 42 7.90 -11.32 9.86
N THR A 43 7.59 -12.60 10.07
CA THR A 43 6.29 -13.04 10.61
C THR A 43 6.36 -13.38 12.10
N ALA A 44 7.55 -13.67 12.63
CA ALA A 44 7.80 -13.92 14.05
C ALA A 44 7.88 -12.63 14.88
N ALA A 45 8.33 -11.53 14.28
CA ALA A 45 8.41 -10.21 14.93
C ALA A 45 7.04 -9.52 14.94
N VAL A 46 6.03 -10.16 15.54
CA VAL A 46 4.78 -9.49 15.90
C VAL A 46 5.12 -8.48 16.99
N THR A 47 5.46 -7.25 16.58
CA THR A 47 5.56 -6.11 17.49
C THR A 47 4.21 -5.87 18.15
N GLU A 48 4.19 -5.38 19.39
CA GLU A 48 2.93 -5.07 20.07
C GLU A 48 2.10 -4.01 19.32
N HIS A 49 2.74 -3.15 18.52
CA HIS A 49 2.08 -2.13 17.71
C HIS A 49 1.99 -2.52 16.22
N ALA A 50 0.93 -2.04 15.57
CA ALA A 50 0.65 -2.22 14.13
C ALA A 50 0.68 -3.68 13.62
N SER A 51 0.32 -4.65 14.46
CA SER A 51 0.20 -6.06 14.08
C SER A 51 -1.23 -6.59 14.20
N GLN A 52 -1.61 -7.52 13.33
CA GLN A 52 -2.92 -8.20 13.38
C GLN A 52 -2.85 -9.55 12.64
N ALA A 53 -3.24 -10.63 13.32
CA ALA A 53 -3.46 -11.93 12.69
C ALA A 53 -4.94 -12.31 12.75
N SER A 54 -5.49 -12.76 11.64
CA SER A 54 -6.88 -13.21 11.52
C SER A 54 -6.97 -14.37 10.54
N LYS A 55 -8.16 -14.99 10.39
CA LYS A 55 -8.36 -16.07 9.42
C LYS A 55 -8.08 -15.66 7.97
N SER A 56 -8.27 -14.38 7.62
CA SER A 56 -8.18 -13.89 6.25
C SER A 56 -6.90 -13.14 5.92
N GLN A 57 -6.18 -12.62 6.92
CA GLN A 57 -5.00 -11.78 6.71
C GLN A 57 -4.05 -11.82 7.91
N THR A 58 -2.76 -11.64 7.62
CA THR A 58 -1.69 -11.43 8.60
C THR A 58 -0.97 -10.13 8.27
N ILE A 59 -0.95 -9.19 9.21
CA ILE A 59 -0.30 -7.88 9.06
C ILE A 59 0.71 -7.72 10.19
N SER A 60 1.95 -7.38 9.85
CA SER A 60 3.01 -7.03 10.78
C SER A 60 3.90 -5.96 10.12
N VAL A 61 3.88 -4.75 10.63
CA VAL A 61 4.61 -3.63 10.05
C VAL A 61 5.52 -3.02 11.11
N ASN A 62 6.81 -2.95 10.79
CA ASN A 62 7.82 -2.31 11.62
C ASN A 62 8.79 -1.52 10.75
N THR A 63 8.51 -0.24 10.57
CA THR A 63 9.36 0.70 9.82
C THR A 63 10.37 1.41 10.72
N GLY A 64 10.17 1.37 12.04
CA GLY A 64 10.82 2.23 13.01
C GLY A 64 10.11 3.58 13.22
N ILE A 65 9.05 3.89 12.44
CA ILE A 65 8.25 5.12 12.56
C ILE A 65 6.80 4.74 12.88
N GLY A 66 6.39 4.90 14.14
CA GLY A 66 5.12 4.35 14.63
C GLY A 66 3.87 4.84 13.88
N PHE A 67 3.86 6.10 13.43
CA PHE A 67 2.72 6.61 12.67
C PHE A 67 2.68 6.08 11.22
N LEU A 68 3.83 5.84 10.60
CA LEU A 68 3.90 5.17 9.30
C LEU A 68 3.44 3.71 9.40
N ASP A 69 3.84 3.01 10.47
CA ASP A 69 3.39 1.66 10.77
C ASP A 69 1.85 1.59 10.84
N HIS A 70 1.23 2.55 11.53
CA HIS A 70 -0.23 2.69 11.62
C HIS A 70 -0.87 2.94 10.25
N MET A 71 -0.32 3.83 9.42
CA MET A 71 -0.84 4.10 8.07
C MET A 71 -0.78 2.88 7.15
N LEU A 72 0.33 2.16 7.16
CA LEU A 72 0.52 0.95 6.34
C LEU A 72 -0.33 -0.22 6.84
N HIS A 73 -0.54 -0.32 8.16
CA HIS A 73 -1.50 -1.25 8.74
C HIS A 73 -2.91 -0.95 8.25
N ALA A 74 -3.37 0.31 8.35
CA ALA A 74 -4.69 0.72 7.90
C ALA A 74 -4.88 0.44 6.39
N LEU A 75 -3.87 0.76 5.58
CA LEU A 75 -3.86 0.44 4.15
C LEU A 75 -4.07 -1.06 3.91
N SER A 76 -3.25 -1.90 4.55
CA SER A 76 -3.28 -3.34 4.37
C SER A 76 -4.60 -3.94 4.86
N LYS A 77 -5.09 -3.49 6.01
CA LYS A 77 -6.35 -3.93 6.62
C LYS A 77 -7.53 -3.69 5.71
N HIS A 78 -7.64 -2.49 5.15
CA HIS A 78 -8.81 -2.11 4.35
C HIS A 78 -8.69 -2.56 2.88
N ALA A 79 -7.46 -2.77 2.37
CA ALA A 79 -7.22 -3.37 1.07
C ALA A 79 -7.45 -4.89 1.09
N GLY A 80 -7.34 -5.52 2.27
CA GLY A 80 -7.47 -6.97 2.45
C GLY A 80 -6.17 -7.72 2.20
N TRP A 81 -5.03 -7.06 2.42
CA TRP A 81 -3.71 -7.65 2.22
C TRP A 81 -3.24 -8.41 3.46
N SER A 82 -2.44 -9.43 3.22
CA SER A 82 -1.42 -9.81 4.20
C SER A 82 -0.15 -9.03 3.88
N LEU A 83 0.44 -8.38 4.89
CA LEU A 83 1.68 -7.60 4.75
C LEU A 83 2.61 -7.89 5.93
N ALA A 84 3.83 -8.34 5.66
CA ALA A 84 4.91 -8.38 6.64
C ALA A 84 6.01 -7.45 6.15
N LEU A 85 6.41 -6.46 6.95
CA LEU A 85 7.39 -5.45 6.55
C LEU A 85 8.29 -5.09 7.74
N ALA A 86 9.59 -5.16 7.52
CA ALA A 86 10.60 -4.69 8.46
C ALA A 86 11.57 -3.75 7.75
N CYS A 87 11.86 -2.61 8.38
CA CYS A 87 12.89 -1.68 7.96
C CYS A 87 13.85 -1.41 9.12
N LYS A 88 15.15 -1.35 8.80
CA LYS A 88 16.14 -0.67 9.61
C LYS A 88 16.70 0.48 8.79
N GLY A 89 16.30 1.70 9.15
CA GLY A 89 16.79 2.93 8.52
C GLY A 89 17.64 3.79 9.47
N ASP A 90 18.10 4.91 8.93
CA ASP A 90 18.98 5.90 9.54
C ASP A 90 18.22 7.00 10.29
N LEU A 91 17.25 6.62 11.14
CA LEU A 91 16.37 7.54 11.90
C LEU A 91 17.07 8.56 12.84
N HIS A 92 18.39 8.47 12.98
CA HIS A 92 19.20 9.47 13.67
C HIS A 92 19.50 10.71 12.82
N ILE A 93 19.29 10.63 11.51
CA ILE A 93 19.31 11.76 10.56
C ILE A 93 17.93 12.42 10.58
N ASP A 94 16.93 11.74 10.02
CA ASP A 94 15.50 12.09 10.06
C ASP A 94 14.64 10.86 9.64
N ASP A 95 13.34 11.07 9.40
CA ASP A 95 12.42 10.04 8.93
C ASP A 95 12.38 9.85 7.41
N HIS A 96 13.06 10.70 6.63
CA HIS A 96 12.87 10.81 5.18
C HIS A 96 13.25 9.53 4.45
N HIS A 97 14.52 9.12 4.53
CA HIS A 97 15.01 7.95 3.80
C HIS A 97 14.22 6.70 4.16
N THR A 98 13.91 6.54 5.45
CA THR A 98 13.12 5.41 5.95
C THR A 98 11.71 5.40 5.35
N ALA A 99 10.99 6.52 5.42
CA ALA A 99 9.61 6.61 4.96
C ALA A 99 9.49 6.50 3.44
N GLU A 100 10.41 7.13 2.69
CA GLU A 100 10.49 7.03 1.24
C GLU A 100 10.77 5.59 0.80
N ASP A 101 11.87 5.00 1.26
CA ASP A 101 12.35 3.72 0.77
C ASP A 101 11.39 2.58 1.09
N VAL A 102 10.73 2.64 2.26
CA VAL A 102 9.65 1.70 2.61
C VAL A 102 8.53 1.76 1.58
N CYS A 103 8.13 2.95 1.15
CA CYS A 103 7.03 3.11 0.21
C CYS A 103 7.43 2.76 -1.24
N ILE A 104 8.68 3.04 -1.64
CA ILE A 104 9.25 2.53 -2.90
C ILE A 104 9.23 1.00 -2.90
N ALA A 105 9.75 0.38 -1.85
CA ALA A 105 9.81 -1.07 -1.70
C ALA A 105 8.41 -1.69 -1.73
N LEU A 106 7.45 -1.13 -0.98
CA LEU A 106 6.06 -1.56 -1.00
C LEU A 106 5.43 -1.43 -2.40
N GLY A 107 5.73 -0.34 -3.12
CA GLY A 107 5.29 -0.16 -4.50
C GLY A 107 5.81 -1.26 -5.43
N TYR A 108 7.10 -1.57 -5.37
CA TYR A 108 7.69 -2.68 -6.14
C TYR A 108 7.06 -4.03 -5.78
N ALA A 109 6.84 -4.29 -4.49
CA ALA A 109 6.18 -5.50 -4.03
C ALA A 109 4.77 -5.64 -4.61
N PHE A 110 4.01 -4.54 -4.55
CA PHE A 110 2.66 -4.48 -5.10
C PHE A 110 2.67 -4.75 -6.60
N SER A 111 3.54 -4.09 -7.37
CA SER A 111 3.66 -4.31 -8.82
C SER A 111 4.02 -5.76 -9.15
N ASN A 112 4.97 -6.34 -8.41
CA ASN A 112 5.42 -7.73 -8.62
C ASN A 112 4.31 -8.73 -8.27
N ALA A 113 3.61 -8.51 -7.15
CA ALA A 113 2.52 -9.37 -6.70
C ALA A 113 1.30 -9.27 -7.63
N LEU A 114 1.02 -8.08 -8.18
CA LEU A 114 -0.08 -7.85 -9.11
C LEU A 114 0.15 -8.54 -10.46
N GLY A 115 1.38 -8.48 -10.98
CA GLY A 115 1.72 -9.03 -12.29
C GLY A 115 0.98 -8.32 -13.41
N SER A 116 0.09 -9.04 -14.11
CA SER A 116 -0.72 -8.45 -15.19
C SER A 116 -2.04 -7.89 -14.65
N ALA A 117 -2.42 -6.71 -15.14
CA ALA A 117 -3.75 -6.12 -14.93
C ALA A 117 -4.86 -6.73 -15.83
N THR A 118 -4.53 -7.76 -16.62
CA THR A 118 -5.49 -8.52 -17.43
C THR A 118 -6.64 -9.07 -16.58
N GLY A 119 -7.87 -8.85 -17.02
CA GLY A 119 -9.09 -9.28 -16.32
C GLY A 119 -9.35 -8.59 -14.97
N LEU A 120 -8.61 -7.52 -14.65
CA LEU A 120 -8.86 -6.70 -13.48
C LEU A 120 -9.71 -5.47 -13.84
N ALA A 121 -10.34 -4.87 -12.83
CA ALA A 121 -11.16 -3.67 -12.99
C ALA A 121 -10.37 -2.47 -13.52
N ARG A 122 -9.04 -2.46 -13.33
CA ARG A 122 -8.07 -1.41 -13.71
C ARG A 122 -8.26 -0.10 -12.94
N PHE A 123 -9.49 0.41 -12.90
CA PHE A 123 -9.85 1.61 -12.19
C PHE A 123 -10.48 1.27 -10.85
N GLY A 124 -10.12 2.05 -9.83
CA GLY A 124 -10.77 2.00 -8.53
C GLY A 124 -10.85 3.38 -7.93
N TYR A 125 -11.91 3.63 -7.17
CA TYR A 125 -12.09 4.88 -6.45
C TYR A 125 -12.82 4.61 -5.15
N ALA A 126 -12.56 5.44 -4.15
CA ALA A 126 -13.26 5.36 -2.89
C ALA A 126 -13.24 6.70 -2.16
N TYR A 127 -14.21 6.85 -1.27
CA TYR A 127 -14.24 7.86 -0.23
C TYR A 127 -14.17 7.16 1.11
N ALA A 128 -13.38 7.70 2.04
CA ALA A 128 -13.35 7.24 3.41
C ALA A 128 -13.37 8.45 4.35
N PRO A 129 -14.30 8.49 5.31
CA PRO A 129 -14.24 9.45 6.39
C PRO A 129 -13.34 8.94 7.52
N LEU A 130 -12.90 9.87 8.35
CA LEU A 130 -12.53 9.60 9.74
C LEU A 130 -12.96 10.80 10.57
N ASP A 131 -14.00 10.60 11.37
CA ASP A 131 -14.71 11.66 12.08
C ASP A 131 -15.03 12.87 11.17
N GLU A 132 -14.45 14.03 11.40
CA GLU A 132 -14.68 15.25 10.61
C GLU A 132 -13.92 15.30 9.28
N ALA A 133 -12.91 14.44 9.13
CA ALA A 133 -12.11 14.35 7.90
C ALA A 133 -12.80 13.48 6.85
N LEU A 134 -12.65 13.85 5.57
CA LEU A 134 -13.12 13.07 4.44
C LEU A 134 -12.07 13.11 3.33
N SER A 135 -11.65 11.93 2.88
CA SER A 135 -10.69 11.81 1.79
C SER A 135 -11.25 10.97 0.64
N ARG A 136 -10.75 11.24 -0.56
CA ARG A 136 -11.00 10.50 -1.79
C ARG A 136 -9.68 9.95 -2.33
N ALA A 137 -9.71 8.72 -2.84
CA ALA A 137 -8.60 8.19 -3.64
C ALA A 137 -9.12 7.62 -4.97
N VAL A 138 -8.33 7.75 -6.03
CA VAL A 138 -8.57 7.18 -7.37
C VAL A 138 -7.29 6.54 -7.87
N VAL A 139 -7.40 5.32 -8.39
CA VAL A 139 -6.28 4.49 -8.87
C VAL A 139 -6.56 4.01 -10.29
N ASP A 140 -5.59 4.16 -11.18
CA ASP A 140 -5.51 3.48 -12.49
C ASP A 140 -4.28 2.57 -12.52
N LEU A 141 -4.48 1.27 -12.70
CA LEU A 141 -3.45 0.26 -12.97
C LEU A 141 -2.86 0.45 -14.38
N SER A 142 -2.19 1.59 -14.56
CA SER A 142 -1.91 2.20 -15.85
C SER A 142 -0.55 1.83 -16.44
N ASN A 143 0.35 1.34 -15.58
CA ASN A 143 1.78 1.19 -15.81
C ASN A 143 2.50 2.52 -16.17
N ARG A 144 1.87 3.65 -15.85
CA ARG A 144 2.36 5.02 -15.99
C ARG A 144 2.41 5.65 -14.60
N PRO A 145 3.59 5.67 -13.95
CA PRO A 145 3.71 6.20 -12.61
C PRO A 145 3.42 7.70 -12.63
N TYR A 146 2.40 8.09 -11.86
CA TYR A 146 1.99 9.49 -11.71
C TYR A 146 1.19 9.64 -10.42
N SER A 147 1.35 10.76 -9.73
CA SER A 147 0.62 11.02 -8.48
C SER A 147 0.21 12.47 -8.35
N VAL A 148 -1.02 12.70 -7.89
CA VAL A 148 -1.49 14.01 -7.40
C VAL A 148 -2.02 13.81 -5.99
N ILE A 149 -1.33 14.38 -5.01
CA ILE A 149 -1.61 14.16 -3.60
C ILE A 149 -1.85 15.51 -2.94
N ASP A 150 -3.09 15.80 -2.56
CA ASP A 150 -3.47 17.02 -1.86
C ASP A 150 -4.13 16.65 -0.54
N LEU A 151 -3.32 16.60 0.52
CA LEU A 151 -3.80 16.29 1.85
C LEU A 151 -4.04 17.53 2.69
N GLY A 152 -3.61 18.73 2.28
CA GLY A 152 -3.76 19.99 3.04
C GLY A 152 -3.29 19.97 4.51
N LEU A 153 -2.33 19.11 4.87
CA LEU A 153 -1.84 18.93 6.25
C LEU A 153 -1.26 20.24 6.80
N ARG A 154 -1.52 20.55 8.08
CA ARG A 154 -1.13 21.83 8.70
C ARG A 154 -0.05 21.68 9.79
N ARG A 155 -0.03 20.54 10.47
CA ARG A 155 0.98 20.18 11.47
C ARG A 155 2.31 19.90 10.79
N GLU A 156 3.40 20.09 11.53
CA GLU A 156 4.75 19.73 11.09
C GLU A 156 4.99 18.21 11.15
N LYS A 157 4.49 17.56 12.23
CA LYS A 157 4.61 16.11 12.44
C LYS A 157 3.35 15.49 13.05
N ILE A 158 3.14 14.20 12.78
CA ILE A 158 2.19 13.34 13.50
C ILE A 158 2.96 12.17 14.11
N GLY A 159 3.15 12.21 15.44
CA GLY A 159 4.12 11.34 16.09
C GLY A 159 5.51 11.57 15.51
N ASP A 160 6.17 10.50 15.10
CA ASP A 160 7.53 10.55 14.56
C ASP A 160 7.61 10.80 13.05
N LEU A 161 6.48 10.74 12.32
CA LEU A 161 6.43 11.00 10.89
C LEU A 161 6.24 12.49 10.62
N SER A 162 7.15 13.09 9.85
CA SER A 162 6.98 14.43 9.32
C SER A 162 5.82 14.48 8.33
N CYS A 163 4.97 15.51 8.43
CA CYS A 163 3.75 15.59 7.64
C CYS A 163 4.02 15.69 6.14
N GLU A 164 5.16 16.26 5.74
CA GLU A 164 5.59 16.31 4.34
C GLU A 164 5.92 14.94 3.76
N MET A 165 6.31 13.98 4.59
CA MET A 165 6.58 12.62 4.15
C MET A 165 5.29 11.84 3.85
N ILE A 166 4.13 12.23 4.38
CA ILE A 166 2.86 11.55 4.10
C ILE A 166 2.52 11.60 2.59
N PRO A 167 2.48 12.75 1.91
CA PRO A 167 2.31 12.79 0.46
C PRO A 167 3.50 12.18 -0.29
N HIS A 168 4.74 12.36 0.20
CA HIS A 168 5.93 11.77 -0.43
C HIS A 168 5.87 10.23 -0.44
N CYS A 169 5.43 9.60 0.65
CA CYS A 169 5.20 8.17 0.75
C CYS A 169 4.22 7.68 -0.33
N LEU A 170 3.10 8.40 -0.53
CA LEU A 170 2.10 8.03 -1.54
C LEU A 170 2.63 8.20 -2.96
N GLN A 171 3.42 9.25 -3.22
CA GLN A 171 4.13 9.45 -4.49
C GLN A 171 5.12 8.33 -4.76
N SER A 172 5.97 7.99 -3.78
CA SER A 172 6.97 6.92 -3.87
C SER A 172 6.31 5.55 -4.08
N PHE A 173 5.19 5.28 -3.41
CA PHE A 173 4.37 4.10 -3.66
C PHE A 173 3.86 4.07 -5.10
N ALA A 174 3.25 5.16 -5.59
CA ALA A 174 2.73 5.23 -6.95
C ALA A 174 3.84 5.01 -8.01
N GLN A 175 5.04 5.54 -7.74
CA GLN A 175 6.22 5.35 -8.56
C GLN A 175 6.65 3.87 -8.60
N GLY A 176 6.84 3.24 -7.44
CA GLY A 176 7.23 1.83 -7.36
C GLY A 176 6.16 0.87 -7.88
N ALA A 177 4.89 1.14 -7.60
CA ALA A 177 3.75 0.35 -8.07
C ALA A 177 3.43 0.56 -9.56
N ARG A 178 4.01 1.59 -10.18
CA ARG A 178 3.77 1.99 -11.57
C ARG A 178 2.30 2.29 -11.85
N VAL A 179 1.61 2.93 -10.91
CA VAL A 179 0.19 3.28 -11.04
C VAL A 179 0.02 4.79 -11.18
N THR A 180 -1.12 5.19 -11.73
CA THR A 180 -1.57 6.58 -11.62
C THR A 180 -2.48 6.71 -10.41
N LEU A 181 -2.14 7.64 -9.52
CA LEU A 181 -2.77 7.81 -8.20
C LEU A 181 -3.24 9.25 -8.00
N HIS A 182 -4.48 9.45 -7.57
CA HIS A 182 -4.96 10.73 -7.05
C HIS A 182 -5.48 10.52 -5.63
N VAL A 183 -5.05 11.35 -4.67
CA VAL A 183 -5.53 11.31 -3.29
C VAL A 183 -5.77 12.73 -2.80
N ASP A 184 -7.01 13.03 -2.42
CA ASP A 184 -7.44 14.35 -1.97
C ASP A 184 -8.09 14.23 -0.59
N CYS A 185 -7.64 15.04 0.37
CA CYS A 185 -8.39 15.26 1.61
C CYS A 185 -9.33 16.45 1.44
N LEU A 186 -10.62 16.17 1.26
CA LEU A 186 -11.64 17.16 0.89
C LEU A 186 -12.00 18.11 2.02
N ARG A 187 -11.87 17.64 3.27
CA ARG A 187 -12.09 18.42 4.50
C ARG A 187 -11.51 17.67 5.69
N GLY A 188 -11.35 18.37 6.80
CA GLY A 188 -10.91 17.84 8.09
C GLY A 188 -10.10 18.89 8.84
N GLU A 189 -10.07 18.81 10.17
CA GLU A 189 -9.31 19.76 11.01
C GLU A 189 -8.16 19.06 11.74
N ASN A 190 -8.27 17.76 12.02
CA ASN A 190 -7.21 16.98 12.63
C ASN A 190 -6.37 16.24 11.58
N ASP A 191 -5.07 16.53 11.52
CA ASP A 191 -4.20 15.92 10.50
C ASP A 191 -3.98 14.41 10.65
N HIS A 192 -4.14 13.84 11.86
CA HIS A 192 -4.20 12.39 12.00
C HIS A 192 -5.40 11.85 11.21
N HIS A 193 -6.58 12.45 11.41
CA HIS A 193 -7.80 12.01 10.73
C HIS A 193 -7.71 12.22 9.22
N ARG A 194 -7.10 13.32 8.78
CA ARG A 194 -6.88 13.65 7.36
C ARG A 194 -5.93 12.64 6.71
N ALA A 195 -4.81 12.31 7.35
CA ALA A 195 -3.89 11.28 6.86
C ALA A 195 -4.52 9.88 6.85
N GLU A 196 -5.11 9.44 7.97
CA GLU A 196 -5.65 8.09 8.09
C GLU A 196 -6.85 7.86 7.15
N SER A 197 -7.73 8.86 7.00
CA SER A 197 -8.84 8.78 6.02
C SER A 197 -8.32 8.66 4.59
N ALA A 198 -7.21 9.31 4.24
CA ALA A 198 -6.58 9.21 2.92
C ALA A 198 -6.02 7.80 2.66
N PHE A 199 -5.31 7.20 3.62
CA PHE A 199 -4.83 5.82 3.50
C PHE A 199 -5.98 4.80 3.44
N LYS A 200 -7.06 5.02 4.18
CA LYS A 200 -8.28 4.18 4.11
C LYS A 200 -8.98 4.30 2.75
N ALA A 201 -9.10 5.51 2.20
CA ALA A 201 -9.66 5.73 0.88
C ALA A 201 -8.80 5.02 -0.18
N LEU A 202 -7.47 5.17 -0.10
CA LEU A 202 -6.54 4.49 -0.99
C LEU A 202 -6.71 2.96 -0.94
N ALA A 203 -6.79 2.40 0.27
CA ALA A 203 -6.95 0.98 0.47
C ALA A 203 -8.16 0.39 -0.27
N VAL A 204 -9.31 1.05 -0.14
CA VAL A 204 -10.55 0.62 -0.80
C VAL A 204 -10.47 0.83 -2.32
N ALA A 205 -9.88 1.94 -2.77
CA ALA A 205 -9.68 2.21 -4.19
C ALA A 205 -8.75 1.17 -4.85
N VAL A 206 -7.63 0.81 -4.23
CA VAL A 206 -6.72 -0.22 -4.74
C VAL A 206 -7.39 -1.60 -4.76
N LYS A 207 -8.14 -1.95 -3.71
CA LYS A 207 -8.91 -3.20 -3.68
C LYS A 207 -9.90 -3.28 -4.84
N MET A 208 -10.58 -2.18 -5.13
CA MET A 208 -11.48 -2.09 -6.28
C MET A 208 -10.70 -2.24 -7.60
N ALA A 209 -9.62 -1.47 -7.81
CA ALA A 209 -8.83 -1.49 -9.04
C ALA A 209 -8.24 -2.88 -9.34
N THR A 210 -7.85 -3.60 -8.29
CA THR A 210 -7.26 -4.95 -8.37
C THR A 210 -8.29 -6.07 -8.32
N SER A 211 -9.59 -5.77 -8.28
CA SER A 211 -10.63 -6.79 -8.31
C SER A 211 -10.71 -7.46 -9.69
N ARG A 212 -10.94 -8.78 -9.69
CA ARG A 212 -11.18 -9.54 -10.92
C ARG A 212 -12.59 -9.28 -11.42
N VAL A 213 -12.75 -9.01 -12.72
CA VAL A 213 -14.06 -8.76 -13.34
C VAL A 213 -14.52 -10.03 -14.05
N ALA A 214 -15.63 -10.61 -13.58
CA ALA A 214 -16.20 -11.81 -14.17
C ALA A 214 -16.54 -11.59 -15.65
N GLY A 215 -16.12 -12.52 -16.51
CA GLY A 215 -16.32 -12.42 -17.96
C GLY A 215 -15.30 -11.54 -18.68
N LYS A 216 -14.25 -11.08 -17.99
CA LYS A 216 -13.12 -10.33 -18.56
C LYS A 216 -11.79 -11.07 -18.44
N GLU A 217 -11.82 -12.36 -18.09
CA GLU A 217 -10.63 -13.19 -17.97
C GLU A 217 -9.83 -13.18 -19.28
N GLY A 218 -8.53 -12.88 -19.21
CA GLY A 218 -7.68 -12.80 -20.40
C GLY A 218 -7.78 -11.49 -21.19
N GLU A 219 -8.75 -10.61 -20.92
CA GLU A 219 -8.86 -9.32 -21.59
C GLU A 219 -7.97 -8.24 -20.95
N VAL A 220 -7.22 -7.51 -21.79
CA VAL A 220 -6.48 -6.32 -21.33
C VAL A 220 -7.44 -5.12 -21.33
N PRO A 221 -7.69 -4.46 -20.19
CA PRO A 221 -8.61 -3.32 -20.11
C PRO A 221 -7.96 -2.03 -20.65
N SER A 222 -7.50 -2.05 -21.91
CA SER A 222 -6.81 -0.93 -22.57
C SER A 222 -7.15 -0.89 -24.06
N THR A 223 -7.54 0.29 -24.57
CA THR A 223 -7.77 0.51 -26.00
C THR A 223 -6.49 0.38 -26.84
N LYS A 224 -5.32 0.56 -26.21
CA LYS A 224 -3.98 0.33 -26.81
C LYS A 224 -3.67 -1.17 -26.97
N GLY A 225 -4.47 -2.07 -26.40
CA GLY A 225 -4.25 -3.52 -26.43
C GLY A 225 -3.13 -4.02 -25.50
N THR A 226 -2.43 -3.12 -24.81
CA THR A 226 -1.41 -3.46 -23.81
C THR A 226 -1.37 -2.45 -22.66
N LEU A 227 -0.97 -2.93 -21.48
CA LEU A 227 -0.62 -2.15 -20.29
C LEU A 227 0.88 -2.29 -19.95
N SER A 228 1.70 -2.76 -20.90
CA SER A 228 3.15 -2.79 -20.76
C SER A 228 3.78 -1.39 -20.84
N ALA A 229 5.01 -1.33 -20.34
CA ALA A 229 5.89 -0.16 -20.38
C ALA A 229 6.10 0.25 -21.84
#